data_AF-A0A1B6L118-F1
#
_entry.id   AF-A0A1B6L118-F1
#
_cell.length_a   1.000
_cell.length_b   1.000
_cell.length_c   1.000
_cell.angle_alpha   90.00
_cell.angle_beta   90.00
_cell.angle_gamma   90.00
#
_symmetry.space_group_name_H-M   'P 1'
#
loop_
_entity.id
_entity.type
_entity.pdbx_description
1 polymer ?
#
loop_
_entity_poly.entity_id
_entity_poly.type
_entity_poly.pdbx_seq_one_letter_code
_entity_poly.pdbx_strand_id
1 'polypeptide(L)'
;EAHNLTFLWVDPTGTLADVSEAFVDETASISNVKPVLKTPLLPGVWYLKMVFNNRVIAQTDFLISPLRFTAGFPISQQQAKFQHSGSSQAYRARDSPLRDLLEPPDSSLLSRATANS
;
A
#
# COMPACT_ATOMS: atom_id res chain seq x y z
N GLU A 1 -10.09 -6.70 27.59
CA GLU A 1 -10.94 -6.00 26.62
C GLU A 1 -10.51 -6.36 25.20
N ALA A 2 -11.37 -6.12 24.22
CA ALA A 2 -11.04 -6.37 22.82
C ALA A 2 -11.24 -5.08 22.02
N HIS A 3 -10.32 -4.82 21.10
CA HIS A 3 -10.25 -3.55 20.39
C HIS A 3 -10.21 -3.77 18.88
N ASN A 4 -10.88 -2.90 18.12
CA ASN A 4 -10.77 -2.87 16.67
C ASN A 4 -9.64 -1.90 16.28
N LEU A 5 -8.71 -2.38 15.47
CA LEU A 5 -7.64 -1.59 14.88
C LEU A 5 -7.88 -1.42 13.39
N THR A 6 -7.70 -0.21 12.89
CA THR A 6 -7.79 0.09 11.46
C THR A 6 -6.40 0.21 10.87
N PHE A 7 -6.19 -0.36 9.69
CA PHE A 7 -4.92 -0.36 8.97
C PHE A 7 -5.10 0.35 7.64
N LEU A 8 -4.28 1.37 7.41
CA LEU A 8 -4.25 2.16 6.17
C LEU A 8 -3.06 1.71 5.33
N TRP A 9 -3.33 1.13 4.17
CA TRP A 9 -2.31 0.69 3.22
C TRP A 9 -2.07 1.80 2.20
N VAL A 10 -0.90 2.41 2.23
CA VAL A 10 -0.57 3.57 1.40
C VAL A 10 0.50 3.19 0.39
N ASP A 11 0.25 3.51 -0.88
CA ASP A 11 1.17 3.23 -1.97
C ASP A 11 2.36 4.23 -2.01
N PRO A 12 3.38 4.01 -2.85
CA PRO A 12 4.55 4.89 -2.95
C PRO A 12 4.26 6.31 -3.44
N THR A 13 3.05 6.59 -3.93
CA THR A 13 2.61 7.93 -4.35
C THR A 13 1.86 8.67 -3.24
N GLY A 14 1.65 8.04 -2.09
CA GLY A 14 0.82 8.56 -1.01
C GLY A 14 -0.68 8.28 -1.20
N THR A 15 -1.06 7.44 -2.15
CA THR A 15 -2.46 7.08 -2.39
C THR A 15 -2.90 6.00 -1.41
N LEU A 16 -4.04 6.21 -0.73
CA LEU A 16 -4.67 5.19 0.11
C LEU A 16 -5.21 4.05 -0.76
N ALA A 17 -4.54 2.90 -0.66
CA ALA A 17 -4.78 1.74 -1.51
C ALA A 17 -5.90 0.83 -0.97
N ASP A 18 -5.87 0.57 0.33
CA ASP A 18 -6.88 -0.23 1.03
C ASP A 18 -7.02 0.20 2.49
N VAL A 19 -8.16 -0.14 3.08
CA VAL A 19 -8.41 -0.04 4.51
C VAL A 19 -8.80 -1.42 5.01
N SER A 20 -8.07 -1.94 5.98
CA SER A 20 -8.37 -3.22 6.62
C SER A 20 -8.64 -3.03 8.11
N GLU A 21 -9.47 -3.88 8.68
CA GLU A 21 -9.74 -3.88 10.11
C GLU A 21 -9.29 -5.21 10.72
N ALA A 22 -8.78 -5.17 11.95
CA ALA A 22 -8.46 -6.35 12.71
C ALA A 22 -9.00 -6.21 14.14
N PHE A 23 -9.69 -7.25 14.58
CA PHE A 23 -10.11 -7.38 15.96
C PHE A 23 -8.99 -8.02 16.77
N VAL A 24 -8.53 -7.32 17.80
CA VAL A 24 -7.49 -7.79 18.71
C VAL A 24 -8.15 -8.16 20.04
N ASP A 25 -8.03 -9.44 20.40
CA ASP A 25 -8.33 -9.94 21.73
C ASP A 25 -7.04 -9.91 22.58
N GLU A 26 -7.14 -9.52 23.84
CA GLU A 26 -6.01 -9.48 24.79
C GLU A 26 -5.33 -10.83 24.99
N THR A 27 -6.03 -11.94 24.68
CA THR A 27 -5.44 -13.28 24.74
C THR A 27 -4.54 -13.60 23.55
N ALA A 28 -4.63 -12.85 22.45
CA ALA A 28 -3.90 -13.10 21.23
C ALA A 28 -2.59 -12.31 21.18
N SER A 29 -1.45 -13.02 21.26
CA SER A 29 -0.13 -12.39 21.11
C SER A 29 0.21 -11.97 19.68
N ILE A 30 -0.48 -12.54 18.68
CA ILE A 30 -0.23 -12.31 17.25
C ILE A 30 -1.56 -12.32 16.48
N SER A 31 -1.77 -11.31 15.65
CA SER A 31 -2.88 -11.23 14.69
C SER A 31 -2.35 -10.84 13.32
N ASN A 32 -2.98 -11.33 12.25
CA ASN A 32 -2.64 -10.98 10.88
C ASN A 32 -3.84 -10.33 10.18
N VAL A 33 -3.56 -9.32 9.37
CA VAL A 33 -4.55 -8.65 8.52
C VAL A 33 -4.06 -8.68 7.08
N LYS A 34 -4.95 -9.00 6.15
CA LYS A 34 -4.62 -9.10 4.72
C LYS A 34 -5.43 -8.07 3.93
N PRO A 35 -4.78 -7.17 3.17
CA PRO A 35 -5.47 -6.19 2.37
C PRO A 35 -6.01 -6.79 1.07
N VAL A 36 -6.98 -6.10 0.48
CA VAL A 36 -7.54 -6.42 -0.84
C VAL A 36 -6.90 -5.50 -1.89
N LEU A 37 -5.63 -5.77 -2.22
CA LEU A 37 -4.88 -5.00 -3.21
C LEU A 37 -4.98 -5.63 -4.61
N LYS A 38 -5.21 -4.79 -5.62
CA LYS A 38 -5.19 -5.19 -7.02
C LYS A 38 -3.76 -5.26 -7.54
N THR A 39 -3.47 -6.25 -8.36
CA THR A 39 -2.14 -6.46 -8.97
C THR A 39 -2.05 -5.86 -10.37
N PRO A 40 -0.82 -5.58 -10.87
CA PRO A 40 0.43 -5.58 -10.09
C PRO A 40 0.46 -4.43 -9.06
N LEU A 41 1.22 -4.61 -7.98
CA LEU A 41 1.45 -3.53 -7.03
C LEU A 41 2.44 -2.53 -7.62
N LEU A 42 2.24 -1.24 -7.36
CA LEU A 42 3.18 -0.21 -7.78
C LEU A 42 4.53 -0.44 -7.05
N PRO A 43 5.65 -0.60 -7.77
CA PRO A 43 6.96 -0.71 -7.15
C PRO A 43 7.35 0.55 -6.38
N GLY A 44 8.05 0.38 -5.27
CA GLY A 44 8.45 1.46 -4.37
C GLY A 44 8.21 1.11 -2.90
N VAL A 45 8.44 2.10 -2.03
CA VAL A 45 8.22 1.97 -0.59
C VAL A 45 6.75 2.25 -0.30
N TRP A 46 6.07 1.25 0.23
CA TRP A 46 4.71 1.33 0.75
C TRP A 46 4.74 1.58 2.26
N TYR A 47 3.68 2.19 2.77
CA TYR A 47 3.52 2.46 4.21
C TYR A 47 2.24 1.81 4.72
N LEU A 48 2.31 1.21 5.90
CA LEU A 48 1.18 0.67 6.65
C LEU A 48 1.03 1.48 7.92
N LYS A 49 -0.03 2.28 8.03
CA LYS A 49 -0.35 3.04 9.25
C LYS A 49 -1.43 2.30 10.06
N MET A 50 -1.20 2.15 11.35
CA MET A 50 -2.17 1.60 12.30
C MET A 50 -2.90 2.76 12.99
N VAL A 51 -4.23 2.71 12.99
CA VAL A 51 -5.12 3.74 13.54
C VAL A 51 -5.97 3.16 14.66
N PHE A 52 -6.02 3.88 15.77
CA PHE A 52 -6.90 3.61 16.91
C PHE A 52 -7.45 4.93 17.44
N ASN A 53 -8.74 4.99 17.77
CA ASN A 53 -9.42 6.21 18.23
C ASN A 53 -9.14 7.45 17.35
N ASN A 54 -9.23 7.26 16.04
CA ASN A 54 -9.01 8.31 15.03
C ASN A 54 -7.61 8.96 15.09
N ARG A 55 -6.60 8.23 15.58
CA ARG A 55 -5.20 8.65 15.63
C ARG A 55 -4.31 7.54 15.09
N VAL A 56 -3.29 7.92 14.31
CA VAL A 56 -2.22 7.00 13.92
C VAL A 56 -1.39 6.70 15.16
N ILE A 57 -1.27 5.42 15.53
CA ILE A 57 -0.54 4.96 16.72
C ILE A 57 0.76 4.24 16.37
N ALA A 58 0.91 3.74 15.14
CA ALA A 58 2.12 3.11 14.66
C ALA A 58 2.19 3.17 13.13
N GLN A 59 3.40 3.01 12.59
CA GLN A 59 3.67 2.85 11.17
C GLN A 59 4.77 1.82 10.95
N THR A 60 4.68 1.10 9.85
CA THR A 60 5.79 0.35 9.28
C THR A 60 5.85 0.52 7.77
N ASP A 61 7.03 0.30 7.19
CA ASP A 61 7.32 0.53 5.78
C ASP A 61 7.77 -0.78 5.15
N PHE A 62 7.41 -1.01 3.88
CA PHE A 62 7.86 -2.21 3.16
C PHE A 62 8.09 -1.92 1.67
N LEU A 63 9.01 -2.67 1.05
CA LEU A 63 9.41 -2.48 -0.33
C LEU A 63 8.70 -3.46 -1.27
N ILE A 64 8.06 -2.92 -2.31
CA ILE A 64 7.75 -3.68 -3.52
C ILE A 64 8.88 -3.43 -4.53
N SER A 65 9.72 -4.44 -4.74
CA SER A 65 10.85 -4.33 -5.66
C SER A 65 10.39 -4.45 -7.11
N PRO A 66 10.83 -3.58 -8.04
CA PRO A 66 10.67 -3.83 -9.46
C PRO A 66 11.48 -5.06 -9.86
N LEU A 67 10.96 -5.84 -10.82
CA LEU A 67 11.61 -7.04 -11.31
C LEU A 67 12.49 -6.71 -12.51
N ARG A 68 13.70 -7.28 -12.53
CA ARG A 68 14.57 -7.23 -13.72
C ARG A 68 14.47 -8.50 -14.57
N PHE A 69 13.99 -9.59 -13.98
CA PHE A 69 13.89 -10.89 -14.60
C PHE A 69 12.52 -11.51 -14.36
N THR A 70 12.00 -12.21 -15.36
CA THR A 70 10.82 -13.08 -15.24
C THR A 70 11.20 -14.46 -15.76
N ALA A 71 10.92 -15.51 -14.98
CA ALA A 71 11.28 -16.90 -15.31
C ALA A 71 12.77 -17.10 -15.68
N GLY A 72 13.66 -16.33 -15.05
CA GLY A 72 15.12 -16.39 -15.29
C GLY A 72 15.62 -15.56 -16.47
N PHE A 73 14.74 -14.92 -17.25
CA PHE A 73 15.12 -14.11 -18.42
C PHE A 73 14.94 -12.61 -18.14
N PRO A 74 15.83 -11.74 -18.66
CA PRO A 74 15.64 -10.30 -18.59
C PRO A 74 14.29 -9.88 -19.19
N ILE A 75 13.58 -8.98 -18.53
CA ILE A 75 12.32 -8.46 -19.06
C ILE A 75 12.56 -7.38 -20.12
N SER A 76 11.69 -7.32 -21.13
CA SER A 76 11.68 -6.24 -22.11
C SER A 76 11.15 -4.94 -21.49
N GLN A 77 11.39 -3.78 -22.14
CA GLN A 77 10.80 -2.51 -21.68
C GLN A 77 9.27 -2.55 -21.65
N GLN A 78 8.64 -3.26 -22.59
CA GLN A 78 7.18 -3.40 -22.61
C GLN A 78 6.67 -4.24 -21.42
N GLN A 79 7.40 -5.30 -21.06
CA GLN A 79 7.10 -6.11 -19.89
C GLN A 79 7.32 -5.33 -18.59
N ALA A 80 8.42 -4.57 -18.49
CA ALA A 80 8.69 -3.68 -17.37
C ALA A 80 7.53 -2.69 -17.18
N LYS A 81 7.15 -2.00 -18.26
CA LYS A 81 6.03 -1.05 -18.24
C LYS A 81 4.73 -1.69 -17.76
N PHE A 82 4.39 -2.88 -18.27
CA PHE A 82 3.19 -3.59 -17.84
C PHE A 82 3.24 -4.01 -16.37
N GLN A 83 4.38 -4.49 -15.87
CA GLN A 83 4.53 -5.00 -14.52
C GLN A 83 4.74 -3.90 -13.46
N HIS A 84 5.33 -2.77 -13.84
CA HIS A 84 5.76 -1.71 -12.92
C HIS A 84 4.82 -0.50 -12.88
N SER A 85 3.85 -0.39 -13.80
CA SER A 85 2.88 0.72 -13.79
C SER A 85 1.80 0.62 -12.68
N GLY A 86 1.85 -0.41 -11.83
CA GLY A 86 0.78 -0.69 -10.87
C GLY A 86 -0.50 -1.19 -11.55
N SER A 87 -1.59 -1.28 -10.78
CA SER A 87 -2.87 -1.77 -11.31
C SER A 87 -3.53 -0.75 -12.23
N SER A 88 -4.17 -1.21 -13.30
CA SER A 88 -5.01 -0.37 -14.16
C SER A 88 -6.33 0.04 -13.50
N GLN A 89 -6.69 -0.62 -12.40
CA GLN A 89 -7.88 -0.30 -11.62
C GLN A 89 -7.54 0.69 -10.51
N ALA A 90 -8.43 1.65 -10.27
CA ALA A 90 -8.30 2.52 -9.12
C ALA A 90 -8.36 1.72 -7.82
N TYR A 91 -7.59 2.15 -6.83
CA TYR A 91 -7.65 1.60 -5.48
C TYR A 91 -9.03 1.80 -4.88
N ARG A 92 -9.50 0.77 -4.16
CA ARG A 92 -10.83 0.77 -3.54
C ARG A 92 -10.97 1.88 -2.49
N ALA A 93 -9.91 2.14 -1.73
CA ALA A 93 -9.93 3.08 -0.63
C ALA A 93 -9.51 4.51 -1.02
N ARG A 94 -9.35 4.80 -2.32
CA ARG A 94 -8.89 6.12 -2.82
C ARG A 94 -9.71 7.27 -2.25
N ASP A 95 -11.03 7.10 -2.19
CA ASP A 95 -11.98 8.13 -1.75
C ASP A 95 -12.44 7.95 -0.30
N SER A 96 -11.76 7.09 0.48
CA SER A 96 -12.09 6.87 1.89
C SER A 96 -11.86 8.14 2.71
N PRO A 97 -12.77 8.50 3.64
CA PRO A 97 -12.57 9.65 4.54
C PRO A 97 -11.36 9.47 5.46
N LEU A 98 -10.92 8.23 5.70
CA LEU A 98 -9.74 7.95 6.51
C LEU A 98 -8.43 8.44 5.88
N ARG A 99 -8.46 8.84 4.60
CA ARG A 99 -7.33 9.51 3.95
C ARG A 99 -6.96 10.84 4.62
N ASP A 100 -7.89 11.48 5.34
CA ASP A 100 -7.63 12.74 6.04
C ASP A 100 -6.70 12.57 7.25
N LEU A 101 -6.45 11.31 7.67
CA LEU A 101 -5.43 10.95 8.65
C LEU A 101 -4.03 10.81 8.02
N LEU A 102 -3.93 10.90 6.69
CA LEU A 102 -2.68 10.84 5.95
C LEU A 102 -2.15 12.24 5.67
N GLU A 103 -0.84 12.32 5.49
CA GLU A 103 -0.23 13.51 4.94
C GLU A 103 -0.65 13.67 3.47
N PRO A 104 -0.83 14.92 2.99
CA PRO A 104 -1.14 15.15 1.59
C PRO A 104 -0.01 14.56 0.70
N PRO A 105 -0.36 13.87 -0.40
CA PRO A 105 0.63 13.24 -1.26
C PRO A 105 1.54 14.29 -1.92
N ASP A 106 2.84 14.04 -1.89
CA ASP A 106 3.81 14.84 -2.65
C ASP A 106 3.65 14.55 -4.15
N SER A 107 3.28 15.58 -4.91
CA SER A 107 3.05 15.49 -6.36
C SER A 107 4.30 15.05 -7.14
N SER A 108 5.49 15.23 -6.56
CA SER A 108 6.75 14.74 -7.13
C SER A 108 6.82 13.21 -7.15
N LEU A 109 6.13 12.51 -6.25
CA LEU A 109 6.17 11.05 -6.15
C LEU A 109 5.44 10.38 -7.32
N LEU A 110 4.30 10.95 -7.74
CA LEU A 110 3.53 10.43 -8.87
C LEU A 110 4.31 10.54 -10.19
N SER A 111 5.00 11.67 -10.41
CA SER A 111 5.81 11.85 -11.61
C SER A 111 7.01 10.90 -11.65
N ARG A 112 7.66 10.67 -10.51
CA ARG A 112 8.76 9.71 -10.36
C ARG A 112 8.31 8.27 -10.55
N ALA A 113 7.15 7.89 -9.99
CA ALA A 113 6.58 6.55 -10.18
C ALA A 113 6.31 6.26 -11.67
N THR A 114 5.73 7.25 -12.38
CA THR A 114 5.46 7.15 -13.83
C THR A 114 6.75 7.06 -14.64
N ALA A 115 7.80 7.79 -14.28
CA ALA A 115 9.09 7.75 -14.97
C ALA A 115 9.85 6.42 -14.77
N ASN A 116 9.61 5.73 -13.65
CA ASN A 116 10.22 4.45 -13.31
C ASN A 116 9.40 3.22 -13.78
N SER A 117 8.26 3.45 -14.42
CA SER A 117 7.37 2.41 -14.96
C SER A 117 7.88 1.85 -16.28
#